data_AF-A0AAN9B0W5-F1
#
_entry.id   AF-A0AAN9B0W5-F1
#
_cell.length_a   1.000
_cell.length_b   1.000
_cell.length_c   1.000
_cell.angle_alpha   90.00
_cell.angle_beta   90.00
_cell.angle_gamma   90.00
#
_symmetry.space_group_name_H-M   'P 1'
#
loop_
_entity.id
_entity.type
_entity.pdbx_description
1 polymer ?
#
loop_
_entity_poly.entity_id
_entity_poly.type
_entity_poly.pdbx_seq_one_letter_code
_entity_poly.pdbx_strand_id
1 'polypeptide(L)'
;MNPSDPTCIFSTLHFISAQAKRSNTTPVLTFDQPLWWKALGIISSEPDGSDLKAIVLRLGPFHLEMSFLACIGHLMEETGLHEVLSTVYAPNAASNMLQGKAVLRAVRGHILVDAALSMLLLSDIFRVSLPESDTEKNRDKNTQDEQTGTLSTPYESELNVNQVDALSIDQ
;
A
#
# COMPACT_ATOMS: atom_id res chain seq x y z
N MET A 1 -17.59 -15.24 20.91
CA MET A 1 -17.66 -16.15 19.73
C MET A 1 -16.41 -15.93 18.90
N ASN A 2 -15.75 -16.99 18.43
CA ASN A 2 -14.59 -16.87 17.55
C ASN A 2 -15.07 -16.59 16.11
N PRO A 3 -14.66 -15.49 15.45
CA PRO A 3 -15.11 -15.15 14.10
C PRO A 3 -14.73 -16.19 13.02
N SER A 4 -13.72 -17.02 13.29
CA SER A 4 -13.24 -18.07 12.40
C SER A 4 -13.95 -19.41 12.60
N ASP A 5 -14.86 -19.52 13.57
CA ASP A 5 -15.68 -20.71 13.81
C ASP A 5 -16.67 -20.89 12.64
N PRO A 6 -16.71 -22.07 11.99
CA PRO A 6 -17.70 -22.39 10.97
C PRO A 6 -19.14 -22.10 11.41
N THR A 7 -19.46 -22.27 12.70
CA THR A 7 -20.79 -21.96 13.25
C THR A 7 -21.09 -20.46 13.24
N CYS A 8 -20.08 -19.61 13.40
CA CYS A 8 -20.23 -18.15 13.30
C CYS A 8 -20.48 -17.70 11.86
N ILE A 9 -19.74 -18.26 10.89
CA ILE A 9 -19.94 -17.97 9.46
C ILE A 9 -21.33 -18.44 9.03
N PHE A 10 -21.71 -19.67 9.38
CA PHE A 10 -23.01 -20.27 9.03
C PHE A 10 -24.19 -19.45 9.57
N SER A 11 -24.19 -19.12 10.86
CA SER A 11 -25.25 -18.31 11.49
C SER A 11 -25.34 -16.91 10.88
N THR A 12 -24.22 -16.30 10.52
CA THR A 12 -24.17 -15.00 9.83
C THR A 12 -24.78 -15.08 8.44
N LEU A 13 -24.43 -16.09 7.64
CA LEU A 13 -24.99 -16.29 6.31
C LEU A 13 -26.52 -16.48 6.35
N HIS A 14 -27.02 -17.26 7.32
CA HIS A 14 -28.46 -17.43 7.51
C HIS A 14 -29.16 -16.13 7.94
N PHE A 15 -28.58 -15.38 8.86
CA PHE A 15 -29.12 -14.08 9.26
C PHE A 15 -29.23 -13.13 8.07
N ILE A 16 -28.18 -13.04 7.25
CA ILE A 16 -28.15 -12.18 6.07
C ILE A 16 -29.16 -12.65 5.02
N SER A 17 -29.24 -13.95 4.76
CA SER A 17 -30.22 -14.51 3.83
C SER A 17 -31.66 -14.20 4.26
N ALA A 18 -31.98 -14.31 5.56
CA ALA A 18 -33.28 -13.96 6.09
C ALA A 18 -33.62 -12.47 5.91
N GLN A 19 -32.65 -11.57 6.07
CA GLN A 19 -32.85 -10.13 5.83
C GLN A 19 -32.98 -9.79 4.34
N ALA A 20 -32.20 -10.44 3.49
CA ALA A 20 -32.22 -10.25 2.06
C ALA A 20 -33.57 -10.69 1.46
N LYS A 21 -34.13 -11.79 1.96
CA LYS A 21 -35.50 -12.23 1.64
C LYS A 21 -36.57 -11.19 1.96
N ARG A 22 -36.50 -10.59 3.16
CA ARG A 22 -37.46 -9.54 3.58
C ARG A 22 -37.38 -8.31 2.68
N SER A 23 -36.20 -8.03 2.15
CA SER A 23 -35.93 -6.88 1.29
C SER A 23 -36.07 -7.21 -0.21
N ASN A 24 -36.33 -8.47 -0.56
CA ASN A 24 -36.33 -9.00 -1.92
C ASN A 24 -35.06 -8.64 -2.72
N THR A 25 -33.89 -8.77 -2.06
CA THR A 25 -32.59 -8.47 -2.65
C THR A 25 -31.67 -9.70 -2.64
N THR A 26 -30.71 -9.74 -3.56
CA THR A 26 -29.64 -10.74 -3.58
C THR A 26 -28.46 -10.22 -2.76
N PRO A 27 -28.09 -10.87 -1.64
CA PRO A 27 -27.00 -10.40 -0.81
C PRO A 27 -25.65 -10.69 -1.48
N VAL A 28 -24.78 -9.68 -1.52
CA VAL A 28 -23.39 -9.80 -1.97
C VAL A 28 -22.49 -9.64 -0.77
N LEU A 29 -21.67 -10.66 -0.50
CA LEU A 29 -20.83 -10.74 0.69
C LEU A 29 -19.37 -10.78 0.30
N THR A 30 -18.58 -9.88 0.88
CA THR A 30 -17.12 -9.85 0.70
C THR A 30 -16.42 -10.43 1.93
N PHE A 31 -15.56 -11.42 1.73
CA PHE A 31 -14.76 -12.03 2.80
C PHE A 31 -13.26 -11.94 2.48
N ASP A 32 -12.41 -11.89 3.50
CA ASP A 32 -10.99 -12.18 3.31
C ASP A 32 -10.79 -13.61 2.78
N GLN A 33 -9.59 -13.93 2.28
CA GLN A 33 -9.35 -15.21 1.60
C GLN A 33 -9.66 -16.43 2.48
N PRO A 34 -9.22 -16.53 3.74
CA PRO A 34 -9.52 -17.70 4.58
C PRO A 34 -11.02 -17.86 4.88
N LEU A 35 -11.75 -16.77 5.15
CA LEU A 35 -13.19 -16.85 5.42
C LEU A 35 -13.99 -17.09 4.15
N TRP A 36 -13.54 -16.57 3.01
CA TRP A 36 -14.16 -16.80 1.71
C TRP A 36 -14.18 -18.29 1.38
N TRP A 37 -13.06 -19.00 1.57
CA TRP A 37 -12.99 -20.45 1.37
C TRP A 37 -13.96 -21.22 2.26
N LYS A 38 -14.07 -20.83 3.55
CA LYS A 38 -15.02 -21.46 4.49
C LYS A 38 -16.46 -21.20 4.10
N ALA A 39 -16.80 -19.96 3.75
CA ALA A 39 -18.15 -19.58 3.31
C ALA A 39 -18.53 -20.29 2.00
N LEU A 40 -17.60 -20.39 1.05
CA LEU A 40 -17.80 -21.13 -0.19
C LEU A 40 -18.06 -22.61 0.07
N GLY A 41 -17.30 -23.23 0.98
CA GLY A 41 -17.51 -24.62 1.40
C GLY A 41 -18.92 -24.85 1.95
N ILE A 42 -19.38 -23.97 2.84
CA ILE A 42 -20.74 -24.02 3.41
C ILE A 42 -21.80 -23.93 2.30
N ILE A 43 -21.76 -22.89 1.46
CA ILE A 43 -22.76 -22.68 0.41
C ILE A 43 -22.72 -23.83 -0.61
N SER A 44 -21.55 -24.36 -0.93
CA SER A 44 -21.40 -25.48 -1.87
C SER A 44 -22.03 -26.76 -1.31
N SER A 45 -21.94 -26.98 0.00
CA SER A 45 -22.53 -28.14 0.68
C SER A 45 -24.05 -28.09 0.86
N GLU A 46 -24.66 -26.91 0.70
CA GLU A 46 -26.11 -26.74 0.82
C GLU A 46 -26.88 -27.32 -0.39
N PRO A 47 -28.13 -27.77 -0.21
CA PRO A 47 -29.02 -28.17 -1.31
C PRO A 47 -29.29 -27.03 -2.30
N ASP A 48 -29.57 -27.34 -3.56
CA ASP A 48 -29.81 -26.34 -4.62
C ASP A 48 -31.01 -25.43 -4.37
N GLY A 49 -31.99 -25.87 -3.57
CA GLY A 49 -33.14 -25.07 -3.14
C GLY A 49 -32.90 -24.23 -1.88
N SER A 50 -31.70 -24.25 -1.31
CA SER A 50 -31.39 -23.52 -0.07
C SER A 50 -31.31 -22.02 -0.30
N ASP A 51 -31.80 -21.26 0.68
CA ASP A 51 -31.75 -19.80 0.68
C ASP A 51 -30.31 -19.24 0.67
N LEU A 52 -29.35 -20.07 1.06
CA LEU A 52 -27.93 -19.75 1.05
C LEU A 52 -27.35 -19.75 -0.37
N LYS A 53 -27.95 -20.48 -1.33
CA LYS A 53 -27.51 -20.50 -2.74
C LYS A 53 -27.75 -19.18 -3.45
N ALA A 54 -28.66 -18.35 -2.96
CA ALA A 54 -28.88 -17.00 -3.49
C ALA A 54 -27.77 -16.02 -3.11
N ILE A 55 -26.89 -16.35 -2.16
CA ILE A 55 -25.81 -15.46 -1.73
C ILE A 55 -24.68 -15.44 -2.76
N VAL A 56 -24.27 -14.24 -3.17
CA VAL A 56 -23.09 -14.05 -4.03
C VAL A 56 -21.88 -13.76 -3.15
N LEU A 57 -20.95 -14.71 -3.08
CA LEU A 57 -19.68 -14.52 -2.39
C LEU A 57 -18.65 -13.85 -3.30
N ARG A 58 -17.96 -12.84 -2.76
CA ARG A 58 -16.83 -12.15 -3.40
C ARG A 58 -15.60 -12.18 -2.50
N LEU A 59 -14.44 -12.34 -3.11
CA LEU A 59 -13.17 -12.20 -2.40
C LEU A 59 -12.94 -10.72 -2.11
N GLY A 60 -12.57 -10.39 -0.87
CA GLY A 60 -12.23 -9.05 -0.44
C GLY A 60 -10.93 -8.61 -1.11
N PRO A 61 -10.91 -7.55 -1.93
CA PRO A 61 -9.77 -7.20 -2.76
C PRO A 61 -8.58 -6.68 -1.94
N PHE A 62 -8.83 -6.07 -0.78
CA PHE A 62 -7.80 -5.33 -0.05
C PHE A 62 -6.65 -6.20 0.46
N HIS A 63 -6.94 -7.36 1.07
CA HIS A 63 -5.88 -8.26 1.53
C HIS A 63 -5.16 -8.95 0.38
N LEU A 64 -5.85 -9.21 -0.73
CA LEU A 64 -5.24 -9.77 -1.92
C LEU A 64 -4.23 -8.78 -2.51
N GLU A 65 -4.60 -7.50 -2.64
CA GLU A 65 -3.72 -6.43 -3.13
C GLU A 65 -2.49 -6.25 -2.23
N MET A 66 -2.67 -6.17 -0.91
CA MET A 66 -1.56 -6.11 0.05
C MET A 66 -0.61 -7.31 -0.10
N SER A 67 -1.15 -8.53 -0.17
CA SER A 67 -0.34 -9.75 -0.28
C SER A 67 0.41 -9.82 -1.61
N PHE A 68 -0.25 -9.45 -2.71
CA PHE A 68 0.36 -9.44 -4.04
C PHE A 68 1.54 -8.47 -4.12
N LEU A 69 1.38 -7.25 -3.60
CA LEU A 69 2.46 -6.27 -3.52
C LEU A 69 3.61 -6.74 -2.63
N ALA A 70 3.30 -7.38 -1.51
CA ALA A 70 4.32 -8.00 -0.65
C ALA A 70 5.09 -9.12 -1.38
N CYS A 71 4.40 -9.93 -2.19
CA CYS A 71 5.04 -10.95 -3.02
C CYS A 71 5.97 -10.34 -4.08
N ILE A 72 5.59 -9.23 -4.72
CA ILE A 72 6.48 -8.52 -5.65
C ILE A 72 7.73 -8.05 -4.91
N GLY A 73 7.57 -7.42 -3.75
CA GLY A 73 8.69 -6.94 -2.95
C GLY A 73 9.65 -8.05 -2.52
N HIS A 74 9.12 -9.22 -2.17
CA HIS A 74 9.95 -10.38 -1.83
C HIS A 74 10.62 -11.01 -3.07
N LEU A 75 9.90 -11.14 -4.19
CA LEU A 75 10.44 -11.71 -5.43
C LEU A 75 11.54 -10.83 -6.03
N MET A 76 11.40 -9.52 -5.90
CA MET A 76 12.32 -8.51 -6.44
C MET A 76 13.30 -7.99 -5.38
N GLU A 77 13.46 -8.70 -4.27
CA GLU A 77 14.48 -8.41 -3.28
C GLU A 77 15.86 -8.41 -3.95
N GLU A 78 16.72 -7.45 -3.59
CA GLU A 78 18.07 -7.24 -4.15
C GLU A 78 18.14 -6.90 -5.66
N THR A 79 17.02 -6.67 -6.35
CA THR A 79 17.02 -6.27 -7.77
C THR A 79 17.31 -4.79 -8.02
N GLY A 80 17.43 -3.98 -6.96
CA GLY A 80 17.49 -2.52 -7.06
C GLY A 80 16.12 -1.84 -6.96
N LEU A 81 15.02 -2.59 -6.87
CA LEU A 81 13.67 -2.02 -6.86
C LEU A 81 13.43 -1.10 -5.65
N HIS A 82 13.95 -1.46 -4.47
CA HIS A 82 13.81 -0.63 -3.26
C HIS A 82 14.54 0.71 -3.44
N GLU A 83 15.73 0.67 -4.03
CA GLU A 83 16.60 1.80 -4.29
C GLU A 83 15.96 2.75 -5.30
N VAL A 84 15.42 2.21 -6.40
CA VAL A 84 14.69 3.00 -7.40
C VAL A 84 13.47 3.67 -6.77
N LEU A 85 12.67 2.94 -5.99
CA LEU A 85 11.53 3.53 -5.28
C LEU A 85 11.97 4.60 -4.27
N SER A 86 13.14 4.42 -3.65
CA SER A 86 13.72 5.37 -2.69
C SER A 86 14.24 6.66 -3.33
N THR A 87 14.28 6.76 -4.66
CA THR A 87 14.58 8.03 -5.36
C THR A 87 13.42 9.03 -5.30
N VAL A 88 12.18 8.55 -5.13
CA VAL A 88 10.96 9.35 -5.12
C VAL A 88 10.27 9.34 -3.76
N TYR A 89 10.42 8.24 -3.01
CA TYR A 89 9.82 8.06 -1.69
C TYR A 89 10.90 7.92 -0.63
N ALA A 90 10.59 8.28 0.63
CA ALA A 90 11.51 8.01 1.74
C ALA A 90 11.79 6.49 1.87
N PRO A 91 13.01 6.06 2.28
CA PRO A 91 13.36 4.64 2.35
C PRO A 91 12.38 3.77 3.16
N ASN A 92 11.91 4.27 4.30
CA ASN A 92 10.90 3.59 5.12
C ASN A 92 9.53 3.49 4.42
N ALA A 93 9.19 4.46 3.57
CA ALA A 93 7.99 4.39 2.75
C ALA A 93 8.13 3.31 1.67
N ALA A 94 9.28 3.26 0.99
CA ALA A 94 9.59 2.21 0.02
C ALA A 94 9.54 0.81 0.64
N SER A 95 10.11 0.62 1.84
CA SER A 95 10.01 -0.65 2.58
C SER A 95 8.56 -1.03 2.90
N ASN A 96 7.73 -0.07 3.34
CA ASN A 96 6.31 -0.33 3.59
C ASN A 96 5.52 -0.63 2.31
N MET A 97 5.91 -0.05 1.18
CA MET A 97 5.33 -0.34 -0.13
C MET A 97 5.63 -1.78 -0.55
N LEU A 98 6.89 -2.20 -0.46
CA LEU A 98 7.33 -3.56 -0.80
C LEU A 98 6.86 -4.63 0.19
N GLN A 99 6.47 -4.26 1.41
CA GLN A 99 5.81 -5.16 2.36
C GLN A 99 4.27 -5.19 2.18
N GLY A 100 3.73 -4.51 1.17
CA GLY A 100 2.28 -4.44 0.93
C GLY A 100 1.49 -3.60 1.94
N LYS A 101 2.16 -2.92 2.88
CA LYS A 101 1.54 -2.12 3.96
C LYS A 101 1.08 -0.73 3.48
N ALA A 102 1.50 -0.31 2.29
CA ALA A 102 1.20 0.99 1.72
C ALA A 102 0.67 0.87 0.27
N VAL A 103 -0.43 0.13 0.08
CA VAL A 103 -1.00 -0.26 -1.22
C VAL A 103 -1.03 0.87 -2.26
N LEU A 104 -1.71 1.98 -1.97
CA LEU A 104 -1.85 3.07 -2.94
C LEU A 104 -0.52 3.70 -3.35
N ARG A 105 0.43 3.81 -2.40
CA ARG A 105 1.78 4.30 -2.71
C ARG A 105 2.54 3.27 -3.54
N ALA A 106 2.45 1.99 -3.18
CA ALA A 106 3.11 0.90 -3.90
C ALA A 106 2.64 0.83 -5.36
N VAL A 107 1.33 0.85 -5.60
CA VAL A 107 0.77 0.86 -6.97
C VAL A 107 1.30 2.04 -7.78
N ARG A 108 1.26 3.25 -7.22
CA ARG A 108 1.80 4.45 -7.88
C ARG A 108 3.30 4.34 -8.13
N GLY A 109 4.05 3.80 -7.17
CA GLY A 109 5.48 3.56 -7.29
C GLY A 109 5.81 2.58 -8.41
N HIS A 110 5.12 1.44 -8.49
CA HIS A 110 5.33 0.46 -9.56
C HIS A 110 4.99 1.02 -10.95
N ILE A 111 3.91 1.80 -11.09
CA ILE A 111 3.58 2.48 -12.36
C ILE A 111 4.70 3.46 -12.76
N LEU A 112 5.26 4.20 -11.79
CA LEU A 112 6.33 5.14 -12.05
C LEU A 112 7.63 4.42 -12.48
N VAL A 113 7.96 3.31 -11.82
CA VAL A 113 9.10 2.47 -12.19
C VAL A 113 8.92 1.90 -13.60
N ASP A 114 7.74 1.35 -13.90
CA ASP A 114 7.40 0.81 -15.22
C ASP A 114 7.51 1.88 -16.32
N ALA A 115 6.97 3.08 -16.07
CA ALA A 115 7.07 4.20 -16.99
C ALA A 115 8.54 4.65 -17.19
N ALA A 116 9.33 4.75 -16.12
CA ALA A 116 10.73 5.13 -16.20
C ALA A 116 11.55 4.10 -16.99
N LEU A 117 11.38 2.81 -16.70
CA LEU A 117 12.05 1.73 -17.43
C LEU A 117 11.63 1.70 -18.90
N SER A 118 10.33 1.86 -19.18
CA SER A 118 9.81 1.94 -20.54
C SER A 118 10.40 3.12 -21.31
N MET A 119 10.52 4.30 -20.68
CA MET A 119 11.15 5.46 -21.30
C MET A 119 12.64 5.23 -21.58
N LEU A 120 13.38 4.61 -20.66
CA LEU A 120 14.78 4.25 -20.85
C LEU A 120 14.97 3.27 -22.02
N LEU A 121 14.15 2.21 -22.07
CA LEU A 121 14.19 1.25 -23.17
C LEU A 121 13.84 1.90 -24.51
N LEU A 122 12.83 2.79 -24.54
CA LEU A 122 12.45 3.51 -25.75
C LEU A 122 13.52 4.52 -26.18
N SER A 123 14.15 5.24 -25.25
CA SER A 123 15.24 6.16 -25.58
C SER A 123 16.42 5.41 -26.20
N ASP A 124 16.74 4.22 -25.68
CA ASP A 124 17.83 3.39 -26.21
C ASP A 124 17.50 2.86 -27.60
N ILE A 125 16.26 2.40 -27.82
CA ILE A 125 15.79 1.88 -29.12
C ILE A 125 15.77 2.99 -30.17
N PHE A 126 15.23 4.16 -29.84
CA PHE A 126 15.06 5.26 -30.78
C PHE A 126 16.22 6.25 -30.81
N ARG A 127 17.24 6.05 -29.96
CA ARG A 127 18.41 6.94 -29.77
C ARG A 127 18.00 8.39 -29.51
N VAL A 128 16.96 8.58 -28.70
CA VAL A 128 16.44 9.90 -28.31
C VAL A 128 17.08 10.30 -26.98
N SER A 129 17.55 11.54 -26.89
CA SER A 129 18.12 12.10 -25.67
C SER A 129 17.03 12.28 -24.60
N LEU A 130 17.23 11.71 -23.42
CA LEU A 130 16.39 12.02 -22.26
C LEU A 130 16.81 13.37 -21.66
N PRO A 131 15.87 14.13 -21.07
CA PRO A 131 16.21 15.35 -20.34
C PRO A 131 17.11 15.00 -19.14
N GLU A 132 18.29 15.61 -19.08
CA GLU A 132 19.22 15.44 -17.96
C GLU A 132 18.61 16.02 -16.67
N SER A 133 18.66 15.27 -15.58
CA SER A 133 18.28 15.76 -14.26
C SER A 133 19.44 16.57 -13.66
N ASP A 134 19.20 17.82 -13.26
CA ASP A 134 20.19 18.77 -12.72
C ASP A 134 20.91 18.34 -11.41
N THR A 135 20.74 17.11 -10.95
CA THR A 135 21.26 16.60 -9.67
C THR A 135 22.79 16.49 -9.59
N GLU A 136 23.52 16.48 -10.71
CA GLU A 136 24.99 16.38 -10.70
C GLU A 136 25.73 17.72 -10.51
N LYS A 137 25.09 18.87 -10.69
CA LYS A 137 25.77 20.18 -10.59
C LYS A 137 26.11 20.64 -9.16
N ASN A 138 25.69 19.89 -8.12
CA ASN A 138 25.88 20.27 -6.72
C ASN A 138 26.88 19.39 -5.93
N ARG A 139 27.47 18.34 -6.52
CA ARG A 139 28.47 17.51 -5.80
C ARG A 139 29.88 18.11 -5.78
N ASP A 140 30.24 18.95 -6.75
CA ASP A 140 31.63 19.45 -6.89
C ASP A 140 31.92 20.76 -6.12
N LYS A 141 30.96 21.33 -5.39
CA LYS A 141 31.16 22.58 -4.63
C LYS A 141 31.51 22.40 -3.16
N ASN A 142 31.51 21.18 -2.63
CA ASN A 142 31.69 20.95 -1.19
C ASN A 142 33.05 20.36 -0.78
N THR A 143 34.07 20.46 -1.65
CA THR A 143 35.42 19.88 -1.40
C THR A 143 36.54 20.93 -1.30
N GLN A 144 36.22 22.21 -1.06
CA GLN A 144 37.28 23.24 -0.93
C GLN A 144 37.42 23.93 0.42
N ASP A 145 36.54 23.70 1.41
CA ASP A 145 36.67 24.37 2.71
C ASP A 145 36.83 23.36 3.86
N GLU A 146 37.97 22.68 3.93
CA GLU A 146 38.41 22.06 5.18
C GLU A 146 39.93 21.92 5.24
N GLN A 147 40.64 23.02 5.53
CA GLN A 147 41.91 23.00 6.26
C GLN A 147 42.33 24.42 6.66
N THR A 148 41.97 24.83 7.87
CA THR A 148 42.84 25.51 8.85
C THR A 148 42.06 25.67 10.16
N GLY A 149 42.48 24.91 11.18
CA GLY A 149 41.79 24.87 12.47
C GLY A 149 42.00 26.11 13.33
N THR A 150 41.10 26.32 14.29
CA THR A 150 41.44 26.25 15.72
C THR A 150 40.20 26.29 16.61
N LEU A 151 40.41 25.67 17.76
CA LEU A 151 39.49 25.24 18.82
C LEU A 151 38.81 26.41 19.59
N SER A 152 37.50 26.32 19.80
CA SER A 152 36.85 26.66 21.08
C SER A 152 35.43 26.09 21.17
N THR A 153 35.17 25.35 22.24
CA THR A 153 33.85 24.88 22.72
C THR A 153 33.30 25.90 23.76
N PRO A 154 32.20 25.62 24.47
CA PRO A 154 30.80 25.59 24.04
C PRO A 154 29.93 26.56 24.88
N TYR A 155 28.77 27.02 24.41
CA TYR A 155 27.74 27.59 25.30
C TYR A 155 26.33 27.13 24.91
N GLU A 156 25.67 26.54 25.90
CA GLU A 156 24.28 26.12 25.95
C GLU A 156 23.31 27.29 26.13
N SER A 157 22.05 27.05 25.75
CA SER A 157 20.78 27.32 26.50
C SER A 157 19.69 27.74 25.51
N GLU A 158 18.78 26.84 25.12
CA GLU A 158 17.56 26.38 25.80
C GLU A 158 16.29 27.00 25.18
N LEU A 159 15.27 26.16 25.17
CA LEU A 159 13.94 26.20 24.54
C LEU A 159 13.16 27.52 24.59
N ASN A 160 12.30 27.74 23.58
CA ASN A 160 10.87 27.88 23.89
C ASN A 160 9.96 27.34 22.76
N VAL A 161 9.03 26.49 23.17
CA VAL A 161 7.93 25.89 22.41
C VAL A 161 6.68 26.74 22.68
N ASN A 162 5.88 27.00 21.63
CA ASN A 162 4.52 27.61 21.62
C ASN A 162 4.40 29.10 21.22
N GLN A 163 4.14 29.34 19.94
CA GLN A 163 3.23 30.35 19.39
C GLN A 163 3.24 30.12 17.86
N VAL A 164 2.19 29.69 17.17
CA VAL A 164 0.86 30.29 17.09
C VAL A 164 -0.13 29.31 16.47
N ASP A 165 -1.01 28.73 17.28
CA ASP A 165 -2.38 28.40 16.87
C ASP A 165 -3.28 29.45 17.53
N ALA A 166 -3.77 30.40 16.74
CA ALA A 166 -4.97 31.17 17.03
C ALA A 166 -5.30 32.02 15.80
N LEU A 167 -6.37 31.68 15.11
CA LEU A 167 -7.41 32.61 14.65
C LEU A 167 -8.62 31.77 14.21
N SER A 168 -9.48 31.48 15.19
CA SER A 168 -10.92 31.24 14.96
C SER A 168 -11.65 32.59 14.91
N ILE A 169 -12.93 32.52 14.50
CA ILE A 169 -14.03 33.52 14.63
C ILE A 169 -14.16 34.37 13.33
N ASP A 170 -15.26 34.44 12.57
CA ASP A 170 -16.70 34.20 12.83
C ASP A 170 -17.51 34.05 11.51
N GLN A 171 -18.76 33.57 11.69
CA GLN A 171 -19.94 33.47 10.79
C GLN A 171 -20.26 32.12 10.15
#